data_AF-A0ABD3ZRJ6-F1
#
_entry.id   AF-A0ABD3ZRJ6-F1
#
_cell.length_a   1.000
_cell.length_b   1.000
_cell.length_c   1.000
_cell.angle_alpha   90.00
_cell.angle_beta   90.00
_cell.angle_gamma   90.00
#
_symmetry.space_group_name_H-M   'P 1'
#
loop_
_entity.id
_entity.type
_entity.pdbx_description
1 polymer ?
#
loop_
_entity_poly.entity_id
_entity_poly.type
_entity_poly.pdbx_seq_one_letter_code
_entity_poly.pdbx_strand_id
1 'polypeptide(L)'
;MDLFSIQVNEDKLHPNFLNVSNDPDLVKVLSSWAMGFQDRDHKFVKEFQTTFNTSFWELYLHACFSNLGFKIDYSYSSPDFVIKTRKQKLEMVIEAVSTRHAEDGTPEYERINAIDNLYKKGKIDTEYHKEIVHLATERLASSISNKANKYYKTYSKLDHVKGKPFILAVGSFEQPFFYLQGIGAIQRVLYGLVNAEWRGNVPYFEYSDNILKRKNGKKIPIGLFNDQKYSYISGILFSSVASIGKVRALSLNKKKNVFFNTYTYNDYDTKGQIKTTPHKKYKESLLDGLSLYLNPYADNPIDPTEFDSNDIAIVHSNELAKLKHGFVYSRTVYDISER
;
A
#
# COMPACT_ATOMS: atom_id res chain seq x y z
N MET A 1 -3.96 -20.32 -12.65
CA MET A 1 -5.02 -20.14 -11.65
C MET A 1 -6.10 -19.25 -12.24
N ASP A 2 -7.37 -19.61 -12.12
CA ASP A 2 -8.50 -18.78 -12.54
C ASP A 2 -9.11 -18.09 -11.32
N LEU A 3 -8.87 -16.78 -11.17
CA LEU A 3 -9.34 -15.98 -10.04
C LEU A 3 -10.86 -15.78 -10.02
N PHE A 4 -11.50 -15.88 -11.20
CA PHE A 4 -12.89 -15.47 -11.40
C PHE A 4 -13.85 -16.66 -11.54
N SER A 5 -13.34 -17.89 -11.44
CA SER A 5 -14.15 -19.08 -11.23
C SER A 5 -14.78 -19.05 -9.84
N ILE A 6 -16.06 -18.69 -9.73
CA ILE A 6 -16.79 -18.56 -8.46
C ILE A 6 -16.75 -19.86 -7.64
N GLN A 7 -16.31 -19.78 -6.37
CA GLN A 7 -16.17 -20.90 -5.44
C GLN A 7 -17.03 -20.74 -4.16
N VAL A 8 -17.74 -19.62 -4.04
CA VAL A 8 -18.59 -19.30 -2.89
C VAL A 8 -19.94 -18.78 -3.34
N ASN A 9 -20.91 -18.82 -2.44
CA ASN A 9 -22.22 -18.21 -2.67
C ASN A 9 -22.11 -16.70 -2.85
N GLU A 10 -23.06 -16.11 -3.60
CA GLU A 10 -23.07 -14.69 -3.95
C GLU A 10 -23.02 -13.75 -2.74
N ASP A 11 -23.70 -14.10 -1.64
CA ASP A 11 -23.72 -13.35 -0.37
C ASP A 11 -22.34 -13.25 0.32
N LYS A 12 -21.41 -14.12 -0.07
CA LYS A 12 -20.03 -14.13 0.44
C LYS A 12 -19.05 -13.40 -0.47
N LEU A 13 -19.47 -13.00 -1.67
CA LEU A 13 -18.61 -12.29 -2.61
C LEU A 13 -18.35 -10.87 -2.11
N HIS A 14 -17.08 -10.51 -2.03
CA HIS A 14 -16.68 -9.18 -1.60
C HIS A 14 -17.11 -8.12 -2.63
N PRO A 15 -17.61 -6.94 -2.22
CA PRO A 15 -18.08 -5.90 -3.16
C PRO A 15 -17.05 -5.50 -4.22
N ASN A 16 -15.78 -5.37 -3.85
CA ASN A 16 -14.70 -5.14 -4.82
C ASN A 16 -14.48 -6.28 -5.81
N PHE A 17 -14.64 -7.55 -5.38
CA PHE A 17 -14.55 -8.67 -6.29
C PHE A 17 -15.65 -8.57 -7.36
N LEU A 18 -16.90 -8.31 -6.94
CA LEU A 18 -18.03 -8.09 -7.85
C LEU A 18 -17.80 -6.92 -8.82
N ASN A 19 -17.27 -5.80 -8.33
CA ASN A 19 -16.93 -4.65 -9.16
C ASN A 19 -15.94 -5.04 -10.27
N VAL A 20 -14.88 -5.78 -9.91
CA VAL A 20 -13.85 -6.18 -10.87
C VAL A 20 -14.35 -7.27 -11.82
N SER A 21 -15.07 -8.28 -11.32
CA SER A 21 -15.55 -9.40 -12.14
C SER A 21 -16.50 -8.95 -13.26
N ASN A 22 -17.20 -7.84 -13.05
CA ASN A 22 -18.10 -7.26 -14.04
C ASN A 22 -17.41 -6.40 -15.11
N ASP A 23 -16.08 -6.19 -15.01
CA ASP A 23 -15.31 -5.42 -15.99
C ASP A 23 -14.20 -6.27 -16.64
N PRO A 24 -14.39 -6.69 -17.91
CA PRO A 24 -13.44 -7.56 -18.60
C PRO A 24 -12.02 -6.99 -18.71
N ASP A 25 -11.86 -5.66 -18.72
CA ASP A 25 -10.54 -5.03 -18.80
C ASP A 25 -9.79 -5.17 -17.48
N LEU A 26 -10.50 -5.06 -16.35
CA LEU A 26 -9.93 -5.26 -15.02
C LEU A 26 -9.59 -6.74 -14.78
N VAL A 27 -10.51 -7.64 -15.17
CA VAL A 27 -10.29 -9.10 -15.15
C VAL A 27 -8.99 -9.45 -15.88
N LYS A 28 -8.80 -8.95 -17.11
CA LYS A 28 -7.61 -9.26 -17.92
C LYS A 28 -6.30 -8.83 -17.24
N VAL A 29 -6.28 -7.65 -16.60
CA VAL A 29 -5.10 -7.17 -15.87
C VAL A 29 -4.81 -8.07 -14.67
N LEU A 30 -5.81 -8.40 -13.84
CA LEU A 30 -5.59 -9.23 -12.65
C LEU A 30 -5.23 -10.68 -13.02
N SER A 31 -5.81 -11.24 -14.07
CA SER A 31 -5.41 -12.54 -14.60
C SER A 31 -3.95 -12.55 -15.05
N SER A 32 -3.44 -11.43 -15.60
CA SER A 32 -2.01 -11.31 -15.93
C SER A 32 -1.11 -11.28 -14.70
N TRP A 33 -1.57 -10.64 -13.60
CA TRP A 33 -0.82 -10.62 -12.34
C TRP A 33 -0.76 -12.00 -11.68
N ALA A 34 -1.72 -12.88 -11.97
CA ALA A 34 -1.75 -14.26 -11.47
C ALA A 34 -0.86 -15.23 -12.25
N MET A 35 -0.30 -14.84 -13.41
CA MET A 35 0.59 -15.71 -14.18
C MET A 35 1.87 -16.00 -13.40
N GLY A 36 2.13 -17.27 -13.10
CA GLY A 36 3.28 -17.70 -12.29
C GLY A 36 3.01 -17.74 -10.77
N PHE A 37 1.88 -17.22 -10.31
CA PHE A 37 1.48 -17.31 -8.91
C PHE A 37 1.07 -18.75 -8.57
N GLN A 38 1.69 -19.35 -7.54
CA GLN A 38 1.33 -20.69 -7.07
C GLN A 38 0.39 -20.62 -5.87
N ASP A 39 -0.83 -21.11 -6.06
CA ASP A 39 -1.83 -21.30 -4.99
C ASP A 39 -1.57 -22.63 -4.28
N ARG A 40 -0.76 -22.58 -3.23
CA ARG A 40 -0.16 -23.77 -2.59
C ARG A 40 -1.15 -24.60 -1.80
N ASP A 41 -2.13 -23.94 -1.17
CA ASP A 41 -3.14 -24.59 -0.34
C ASP A 41 -4.53 -24.61 -0.98
N HIS A 42 -4.62 -24.19 -2.24
CA HIS A 42 -5.84 -24.13 -3.04
C HIS A 42 -6.95 -23.25 -2.43
N LYS A 43 -6.57 -22.26 -1.60
CA LYS A 43 -7.51 -21.32 -0.98
C LYS A 43 -7.46 -19.93 -1.61
N PHE A 44 -6.42 -19.60 -2.38
CA PHE A 44 -6.22 -18.23 -2.84
C PHE A 44 -7.41 -17.71 -3.66
N VAL A 45 -7.98 -18.52 -4.56
CA VAL A 45 -9.16 -18.12 -5.35
C VAL A 45 -10.36 -17.78 -4.46
N LYS A 46 -10.63 -18.60 -3.44
CA LYS A 46 -11.71 -18.36 -2.47
C LYS A 46 -11.46 -17.12 -1.62
N GLU A 47 -10.21 -16.90 -1.20
CA GLU A 47 -9.83 -15.72 -0.41
C GLU A 47 -9.85 -14.44 -1.26
N PHE A 48 -9.50 -14.52 -2.53
CA PHE A 48 -9.63 -13.42 -3.48
C PHE A 48 -11.11 -13.01 -3.66
N GLN A 49 -12.03 -13.96 -3.59
CA GLN A 49 -13.47 -13.72 -3.67
C GLN A 49 -14.08 -13.17 -2.36
N THR A 50 -13.61 -13.62 -1.20
CA THR A 50 -14.24 -13.32 0.11
C THR A 50 -13.50 -12.26 0.94
N THR A 51 -12.18 -12.16 0.79
CA THR A 51 -11.26 -11.24 1.50
C THR A 51 -10.40 -10.44 0.52
N PHE A 52 -11.04 -9.93 -0.52
CA PHE A 52 -10.42 -9.35 -1.72
C PHE A 52 -9.19 -8.49 -1.46
N ASN A 53 -9.23 -7.48 -0.57
CA ASN A 53 -8.12 -6.54 -0.40
C ASN A 53 -6.81 -7.20 0.09
N THR A 54 -6.90 -8.28 0.88
CA THR A 54 -5.70 -9.01 1.35
C THR A 54 -5.08 -9.81 0.21
N SER A 55 -5.88 -10.65 -0.47
CA SER A 55 -5.39 -11.44 -1.61
C SER A 55 -4.98 -10.56 -2.80
N PHE A 56 -5.66 -9.43 -3.02
CA PHE A 56 -5.29 -8.43 -4.01
C PHE A 56 -3.88 -7.87 -3.73
N TRP A 57 -3.58 -7.54 -2.47
CA TRP A 57 -2.28 -7.00 -2.10
C TRP A 57 -1.16 -8.03 -2.33
N GLU A 58 -1.39 -9.29 -1.95
CA GLU A 58 -0.46 -10.39 -2.25
C GLU A 58 -0.27 -10.60 -3.75
N LEU A 59 -1.35 -10.58 -4.53
CA LEU A 59 -1.30 -10.70 -6.00
C LEU A 59 -0.51 -9.54 -6.65
N TYR A 60 -0.74 -8.33 -6.17
CA TYR A 60 -0.03 -7.14 -6.63
C TYR A 60 1.47 -7.24 -6.31
N LEU A 61 1.84 -7.64 -5.09
CA LEU A 61 3.23 -7.85 -4.70
C LEU A 61 3.91 -8.91 -5.56
N HIS A 62 3.24 -10.03 -5.81
CA HIS A 62 3.73 -11.05 -6.74
C HIS A 62 4.04 -10.46 -8.13
N ALA A 63 3.12 -9.65 -8.67
CA ALA A 63 3.32 -8.99 -9.95
C ALA A 63 4.51 -8.00 -9.90
N CYS A 64 4.65 -7.23 -8.82
CA CYS A 64 5.78 -6.33 -8.62
C CYS A 64 7.12 -7.07 -8.56
N PHE A 65 7.21 -8.15 -7.77
CA PHE A 65 8.44 -8.95 -7.64
C PHE A 65 8.80 -9.63 -8.96
N SER A 66 7.81 -10.16 -9.68
CA SER A 66 7.99 -10.71 -11.02
C SER A 66 8.50 -9.64 -12.00
N ASN A 67 7.94 -8.42 -11.95
CA ASN A 67 8.38 -7.30 -12.78
C ASN A 67 9.81 -6.84 -12.47
N LEU A 68 10.21 -6.88 -11.20
CA LEU A 68 11.59 -6.62 -10.75
C LEU A 68 12.56 -7.77 -11.11
N GLY A 69 12.06 -8.88 -11.63
CA GLY A 69 12.84 -10.08 -11.98
C GLY A 69 13.31 -10.87 -10.76
N PHE A 70 12.64 -10.72 -9.62
CA PHE A 70 12.89 -11.54 -8.44
C PHE A 70 12.36 -12.95 -8.66
N LYS A 71 13.07 -13.95 -8.13
CA LYS A 71 12.61 -15.33 -8.14
C LYS A 71 11.90 -15.62 -6.82
N ILE A 72 10.68 -16.11 -6.89
CA ILE A 72 9.88 -16.49 -5.71
C ILE A 72 10.04 -17.98 -5.47
N ASP A 73 10.40 -18.35 -4.24
CA ASP A 73 10.43 -19.73 -3.78
C ASP A 73 9.12 -20.06 -3.07
N TYR A 74 8.34 -20.95 -3.69
CA TYR A 74 7.04 -21.37 -3.20
C TYR A 74 7.11 -22.54 -2.21
N SER A 75 8.30 -23.05 -1.88
CA SER A 75 8.47 -24.21 -1.00
C SER A 75 8.02 -23.98 0.45
N TYR A 76 7.82 -22.72 0.87
CA TYR A 76 7.55 -22.36 2.27
C TYR A 76 6.28 -21.55 2.44
N SER A 77 5.30 -22.03 3.22
CA SER A 77 4.01 -21.37 3.42
C SER A 77 4.06 -20.05 4.22
N SER A 78 5.19 -19.72 4.86
CA SER A 78 5.34 -18.50 5.67
C SER A 78 6.82 -18.12 5.82
N PRO A 79 7.20 -16.83 5.83
CA PRO A 79 6.39 -15.67 5.45
C PRO A 79 5.81 -15.76 4.03
N ASP A 80 4.88 -14.87 3.69
CA ASP A 80 4.11 -14.96 2.43
C ASP A 80 5.00 -15.12 1.18
N PHE A 81 6.17 -14.46 1.16
CA PHE A 81 7.17 -14.60 0.10
C PHE A 81 8.57 -14.90 0.66
N VAL A 82 9.20 -15.92 0.10
CA VAL A 82 10.66 -16.12 0.16
C VAL A 82 11.17 -15.84 -1.24
N ILE A 83 12.09 -14.89 -1.38
CA ILE A 83 12.52 -14.46 -2.70
C ILE A 83 14.03 -14.33 -2.82
N LYS A 84 14.50 -14.39 -4.06
CA LYS A 84 15.87 -14.14 -4.46
C LYS A 84 15.92 -12.98 -5.44
N THR A 85 16.63 -11.92 -5.09
CA THR A 85 16.70 -10.69 -5.89
C THR A 85 17.39 -10.93 -7.23
N ARG A 86 17.15 -10.04 -8.19
CA ARG A 86 17.71 -10.17 -9.53
C ARG A 86 19.21 -9.88 -9.54
N LYS A 87 19.64 -8.82 -8.85
CA LYS A 87 20.97 -8.22 -9.00
C LYS A 87 22.02 -8.97 -8.21
N GLN A 88 21.98 -8.92 -6.87
CA GLN A 88 23.01 -9.57 -6.05
C GLN A 88 22.63 -10.99 -5.64
N LYS A 89 21.46 -11.48 -6.07
CA LYS A 89 20.93 -12.79 -5.71
C LYS A 89 20.74 -12.93 -4.19
N LEU A 90 20.50 -11.82 -3.51
CA LEU A 90 20.18 -11.75 -2.10
C LEU A 90 18.88 -12.52 -1.84
N GLU A 91 18.89 -13.37 -0.82
CA GLU A 91 17.69 -14.02 -0.34
C GLU A 91 17.06 -13.19 0.77
N MET A 92 15.78 -12.88 0.62
CA MET A 92 15.02 -12.11 1.61
C MET A 92 13.63 -12.68 1.79
N VAL A 93 13.04 -12.38 2.94
CA VAL A 93 11.69 -12.81 3.30
C VAL A 93 10.78 -11.62 3.44
N ILE A 94 9.56 -11.75 2.91
CA ILE A 94 8.58 -10.66 2.88
C ILE A 94 7.26 -11.20 3.40
N GLU A 95 6.69 -10.50 4.39
CA GLU A 95 5.33 -10.76 4.86
C GLU A 95 4.42 -9.63 4.37
N ALA A 96 3.30 -10.01 3.75
CA ALA A 96 2.28 -9.11 3.30
C ALA A 96 1.26 -8.80 4.41
N VAL A 97 0.82 -7.56 4.45
CA VAL A 97 -0.26 -7.11 5.31
C VAL A 97 -1.06 -6.01 4.64
N SER A 98 -2.37 -6.15 4.62
CA SER A 98 -3.28 -5.10 4.22
C SER A 98 -3.95 -4.50 5.46
N THR A 99 -4.02 -3.17 5.59
CA THR A 99 -4.91 -2.58 6.59
C THR A 99 -6.37 -2.90 6.26
N ARG A 100 -7.24 -2.79 7.26
CA ARG A 100 -8.68 -3.01 7.14
C ARG A 100 -9.41 -1.93 7.91
N HIS A 101 -10.69 -1.69 7.65
CA HIS A 101 -11.53 -0.83 8.48
C HIS A 101 -11.64 -1.38 9.91
N ALA A 102 -11.93 -0.49 10.87
CA ALA A 102 -12.32 -0.92 12.21
C ALA A 102 -13.68 -1.64 12.15
N GLU A 103 -14.03 -2.45 13.14
CA GLU A 103 -15.30 -3.18 13.19
C GLU A 103 -16.53 -2.27 13.11
N ASP A 104 -16.41 -1.07 13.69
CA ASP A 104 -17.40 0.02 13.64
C ASP A 104 -17.06 1.10 12.60
N GLY A 105 -16.09 0.84 11.73
CA GLY A 105 -15.62 1.77 10.70
C GLY A 105 -16.27 1.50 9.34
N THR A 106 -16.34 2.53 8.50
CA THR A 106 -16.82 2.38 7.13
C THR A 106 -15.78 1.66 6.26
N PRO A 107 -16.13 0.58 5.56
CA PRO A 107 -15.22 -0.08 4.62
C PRO A 107 -14.93 0.81 3.41
N GLU A 108 -13.75 0.63 2.79
CA GLU A 108 -13.33 1.53 1.71
C GLU A 108 -14.18 1.44 0.43
N TYR A 109 -14.81 0.30 0.18
CA TYR A 109 -15.69 0.09 -0.97
C TYR A 109 -17.01 0.88 -0.87
N GLU A 110 -17.38 1.41 0.29
CA GLU A 110 -18.53 2.31 0.48
C GLU A 110 -18.21 3.78 0.13
N ARG A 111 -17.34 3.99 -0.86
CA ARG A 111 -16.88 5.31 -1.27
C ARG A 111 -18.02 6.24 -1.71
N ILE A 112 -19.02 5.74 -2.43
CA ILE A 112 -20.14 6.57 -2.92
C ILE A 112 -20.95 7.15 -1.76
N ASN A 113 -21.32 6.30 -0.78
CA ASN A 113 -21.99 6.74 0.44
C ASN A 113 -21.15 7.79 1.20
N ALA A 114 -19.84 7.61 1.24
CA ALA A 114 -18.93 8.57 1.86
C ALA A 114 -18.90 9.92 1.11
N ILE A 115 -18.92 9.90 -0.23
CA ILE A 115 -19.02 11.11 -1.07
C ILE A 115 -20.32 11.86 -0.78
N ASP A 116 -21.47 11.18 -0.73
CA ASP A 116 -22.77 11.80 -0.47
C ASP A 116 -22.82 12.44 0.92
N ASN A 117 -22.27 11.76 1.92
CA ASN A 117 -22.15 12.30 3.27
C ASN A 117 -21.25 13.54 3.32
N LEU A 118 -20.18 13.60 2.52
CA LEU A 118 -19.33 14.78 2.41
C LEU A 118 -20.06 15.95 1.75
N TYR A 119 -20.81 15.70 0.67
CA TYR A 119 -21.63 16.73 0.04
C TYR A 119 -22.67 17.31 1.00
N LYS A 120 -23.33 16.47 1.80
CA LYS A 120 -24.28 16.91 2.84
C LYS A 120 -23.63 17.75 3.94
N LYS A 121 -22.38 17.45 4.31
CA LYS A 121 -21.61 18.17 5.35
C LYS A 121 -20.97 19.47 4.85
N GLY A 122 -20.95 19.71 3.53
CA GLY A 122 -20.72 21.02 2.95
C GLY A 122 -19.27 21.37 2.55
N LYS A 123 -18.21 20.66 3.00
CA LYS A 123 -16.83 20.84 2.48
C LYS A 123 -15.95 19.60 2.66
N ILE A 124 -15.08 19.36 1.67
CA ILE A 124 -13.81 18.63 1.86
C ILE A 124 -12.77 19.70 2.13
N ASP A 125 -12.24 19.77 3.34
CA ASP A 125 -11.22 20.73 3.74
C ASP A 125 -9.97 20.04 4.29
N THR A 126 -9.04 20.84 4.79
CA THR A 126 -7.79 20.37 5.42
C THR A 126 -8.05 19.52 6.66
N GLU A 127 -9.17 19.71 7.36
CA GLU A 127 -9.51 18.94 8.55
C GLU A 127 -9.91 17.52 8.16
N TYR A 128 -10.72 17.36 7.11
CA TYR A 128 -11.05 16.04 6.60
C TYR A 128 -9.82 15.23 6.17
N HIS A 129 -8.83 15.87 5.54
CA HIS A 129 -7.56 15.19 5.21
C HIS A 129 -6.82 14.75 6.47
N LYS A 130 -6.74 15.58 7.52
CA LYS A 130 -6.14 15.19 8.81
C LYS A 130 -6.87 13.99 9.43
N GLU A 131 -8.18 13.89 9.26
CA GLU A 131 -8.95 12.74 9.72
C GLU A 131 -8.57 11.45 9.02
N ILE A 132 -8.48 11.49 7.68
CA ILE A 132 -8.02 10.36 6.88
C ILE A 132 -6.62 9.92 7.34
N VAL A 133 -5.68 10.86 7.43
CA VAL A 133 -4.29 10.55 7.83
C VAL A 133 -4.24 9.99 9.25
N HIS A 134 -5.04 10.51 10.19
CA HIS A 134 -5.06 10.02 11.56
C HIS A 134 -5.59 8.58 11.65
N LEU A 135 -6.74 8.28 11.04
CA LEU A 135 -7.29 6.92 11.04
C LEU A 135 -6.34 5.95 10.34
N ALA A 136 -5.75 6.35 9.22
CA ALA A 136 -4.72 5.58 8.52
C ALA A 136 -3.53 5.28 9.44
N THR A 137 -3.06 6.27 10.21
CA THR A 137 -1.95 6.10 11.17
C THR A 137 -2.29 5.04 12.22
N GLU A 138 -3.50 5.09 12.81
CA GLU A 138 -3.93 4.09 13.81
C GLU A 138 -3.89 2.66 13.24
N ARG A 139 -4.41 2.49 12.02
CA ARG A 139 -4.56 1.18 11.38
C ARG A 139 -3.24 0.64 10.86
N LEU A 140 -2.37 1.50 10.31
CA LEU A 140 -1.01 1.14 9.90
C LEU A 140 -0.16 0.73 11.10
N ALA A 141 -0.11 1.56 12.16
CA ALA A 141 0.67 1.27 13.36
C ALA A 141 0.27 -0.07 13.99
N SER A 142 -1.04 -0.33 14.07
CA SER A 142 -1.54 -1.61 14.60
C SER A 142 -1.18 -2.79 13.69
N SER A 143 -1.33 -2.66 12.36
CA SER A 143 -1.07 -3.75 11.42
C SER A 143 0.43 -4.11 11.39
N ILE A 144 1.29 -3.10 11.33
CA ILE A 144 2.75 -3.26 11.38
C ILE A 144 3.17 -3.89 12.70
N SER A 145 2.74 -3.34 13.85
CA SER A 145 3.12 -3.87 15.16
C SER A 145 2.66 -5.31 15.36
N ASN A 146 1.46 -5.67 14.90
CA ASN A 146 0.95 -7.04 15.01
C ASN A 146 1.77 -8.03 14.18
N LYS A 147 2.11 -7.68 12.93
CA LYS A 147 2.90 -8.55 12.04
C LYS A 147 4.37 -8.60 12.45
N ALA A 148 4.93 -7.50 12.92
CA ALA A 148 6.27 -7.45 13.53
C ALA A 148 6.36 -8.41 14.74
N ASN A 149 5.38 -8.35 15.64
CA ASN A 149 5.29 -9.29 16.76
C ASN A 149 5.10 -10.74 16.31
N LYS A 150 4.30 -10.99 15.26
CA LYS A 150 4.13 -12.33 14.68
C LYS A 150 5.46 -12.86 14.15
N TYR A 151 6.19 -12.06 13.38
CA TYR A 151 7.51 -12.41 12.88
C TYR A 151 8.45 -12.79 14.04
N TYR A 152 8.59 -11.91 15.03
CA TYR A 152 9.49 -12.13 16.17
C TYR A 152 9.15 -13.42 16.94
N LYS A 153 7.87 -13.71 17.15
CA LYS A 153 7.43 -14.89 17.91
C LYS A 153 7.48 -16.20 17.12
N THR A 154 7.33 -16.13 15.79
CA THR A 154 7.09 -17.31 14.94
C THR A 154 8.12 -17.41 13.81
N TYR A 155 8.03 -16.55 12.79
CA TYR A 155 8.80 -16.65 11.55
C TYR A 155 10.32 -16.59 11.77
N SER A 156 10.78 -15.78 12.72
CA SER A 156 12.21 -15.63 13.06
C SER A 156 12.91 -16.94 13.44
N LYS A 157 12.14 -17.96 13.84
CA LYS A 157 12.65 -19.27 14.27
C LYS A 157 12.77 -20.27 13.12
N LEU A 158 12.20 -19.96 11.94
CA LEU A 158 12.22 -20.83 10.77
C LEU A 158 13.58 -20.79 10.09
N ASP A 159 14.08 -21.95 9.66
CA ASP A 159 15.44 -22.07 9.11
C ASP A 159 15.64 -21.30 7.80
N HIS A 160 14.60 -21.21 6.96
CA HIS A 160 14.63 -20.43 5.74
C HIS A 160 14.49 -18.92 5.94
N VAL A 161 14.29 -18.45 7.18
CA VAL A 161 14.13 -17.03 7.57
C VAL A 161 15.36 -16.49 8.30
N LYS A 162 16.01 -17.30 9.15
CA LYS A 162 17.13 -16.85 10.00
C LYS A 162 18.23 -16.15 9.20
N GLY A 163 18.68 -15.00 9.70
CA GLY A 163 19.77 -14.21 9.11
C GLY A 163 19.46 -13.57 7.75
N LYS A 164 18.21 -13.64 7.27
CA LYS A 164 17.80 -12.99 6.03
C LYS A 164 17.16 -11.63 6.32
N PRO A 165 17.31 -10.65 5.42
CA PRO A 165 16.53 -9.43 5.49
C PRO A 165 15.04 -9.71 5.49
N PHE A 166 14.31 -9.00 6.35
CA PHE A 166 12.87 -9.11 6.51
C PHE A 166 12.17 -7.81 6.13
N ILE A 167 11.27 -7.88 5.14
CA ILE A 167 10.43 -6.76 4.74
C ILE A 167 8.99 -7.01 5.17
N LEU A 168 8.37 -6.01 5.79
CA LEU A 168 6.92 -5.96 5.95
C LEU A 168 6.33 -5.16 4.78
N ALA A 169 5.56 -5.82 3.92
CA ALA A 169 4.91 -5.19 2.78
C ALA A 169 3.46 -4.81 3.14
N VAL A 170 3.18 -3.51 3.20
CA VAL A 170 1.95 -2.92 3.74
C VAL A 170 1.11 -2.23 2.66
N GLY A 171 -0.12 -2.70 2.44
CA GLY A 171 -1.11 -2.06 1.57
C GLY A 171 -2.22 -1.39 2.39
N SER A 172 -2.64 -0.17 2.02
CA SER A 172 -3.71 0.56 2.73
C SER A 172 -5.10 0.31 2.12
N PHE A 173 -6.10 -0.03 2.95
CA PHE A 173 -7.51 -0.23 2.60
C PHE A 173 -8.47 0.06 3.77
N GLU A 174 -8.06 0.92 4.71
CA GLU A 174 -8.72 1.04 6.01
C GLU A 174 -9.99 1.91 6.06
N GLN A 175 -10.27 2.67 5.02
CA GLN A 175 -11.38 3.64 5.00
C GLN A 175 -11.64 4.13 3.57
N PRO A 176 -12.83 4.69 3.28
CA PRO A 176 -13.06 5.44 2.05
C PRO A 176 -11.98 6.51 1.84
N PHE A 177 -11.53 6.67 0.60
CA PHE A 177 -10.48 7.62 0.24
C PHE A 177 -9.13 7.40 0.94
N PHE A 178 -8.84 6.19 1.42
CA PHE A 178 -7.54 5.85 2.05
C PHE A 178 -6.33 6.34 1.24
N TYR A 179 -6.40 6.34 -0.09
CA TYR A 179 -5.35 6.82 -0.99
C TYR A 179 -5.01 8.31 -0.84
N LEU A 180 -5.92 9.12 -0.27
CA LEU A 180 -5.66 10.52 0.04
C LEU A 180 -4.71 10.70 1.23
N GLN A 181 -4.40 9.64 2.00
CA GLN A 181 -3.40 9.71 3.05
C GLN A 181 -1.99 10.02 2.50
N GLY A 182 -1.76 9.75 1.21
CA GLY A 182 -0.45 9.88 0.57
C GLY A 182 0.62 9.14 1.35
N ILE A 183 1.65 9.88 1.76
CA ILE A 183 2.72 9.40 2.64
C ILE A 183 2.55 9.82 4.11
N GLY A 184 1.54 10.64 4.43
CA GLY A 184 1.44 11.28 5.75
C GLY A 184 1.31 10.27 6.89
N ALA A 185 0.48 9.24 6.71
CA ALA A 185 0.25 8.24 7.76
C ALA A 185 1.46 7.33 7.97
N ILE A 186 2.11 6.87 6.89
CA ILE A 186 3.30 6.03 7.01
C ILE A 186 4.49 6.81 7.59
N GLN A 187 4.66 8.09 7.24
CA GLN A 187 5.67 8.98 7.82
C GLN A 187 5.47 9.16 9.33
N ARG A 188 4.21 9.34 9.79
CA ARG A 188 3.86 9.31 11.21
C ARG A 188 4.30 8.01 11.85
N VAL A 189 3.85 6.87 11.32
CA VAL A 189 4.13 5.56 11.90
C VAL A 189 5.63 5.29 11.99
N LEU A 190 6.40 5.53 10.94
CA LEU A 190 7.81 5.16 10.91
C LEU A 190 8.72 6.16 11.62
N TYR A 191 8.47 7.46 11.48
CA TYR A 191 9.41 8.49 11.95
C TYR A 191 8.85 9.45 13.00
N GLY A 192 7.56 9.36 13.33
CA GLY A 192 6.94 10.21 14.34
C GLY A 192 6.50 11.59 13.83
N LEU A 193 6.60 11.88 12.52
CA LEU A 193 6.29 13.20 11.94
C LEU A 193 4.78 13.47 11.95
N VAL A 194 4.28 14.13 13.00
CA VAL A 194 2.83 14.36 13.21
C VAL A 194 2.30 15.61 12.52
N ASN A 195 3.14 16.63 12.36
CA ASN A 195 2.81 17.85 11.61
C ASN A 195 3.97 18.32 10.72
N ALA A 196 3.64 18.83 9.54
CA ALA A 196 4.58 19.45 8.61
C ALA A 196 3.86 20.60 7.89
N GLU A 197 4.31 21.82 8.13
CA GLU A 197 3.67 23.04 7.60
C GLU A 197 4.70 24.14 7.30
N TRP A 198 4.31 25.10 6.48
CA TRP A 198 5.10 26.32 6.28
C TRP A 198 4.65 27.39 7.27
N ARG A 199 5.58 27.91 8.08
CA ARG A 199 5.37 29.09 8.93
C ARG A 199 6.06 30.28 8.29
N GLY A 200 5.31 31.04 7.49
CA GLY A 200 5.89 31.99 6.55
C GLY A 200 6.71 31.24 5.50
N ASN A 201 8.00 31.56 5.39
CA ASN A 201 8.92 30.91 4.44
C ASN A 201 9.83 29.86 5.10
N VAL A 202 9.54 29.45 6.34
CA VAL A 202 10.33 28.46 7.09
C VAL A 202 9.51 27.18 7.23
N PRO A 203 10.05 26.00 6.87
CA PRO A 203 9.39 24.74 7.13
C PRO A 203 9.40 24.45 8.63
N TYR A 204 8.25 24.05 9.17
CA TYR A 204 8.08 23.62 10.55
C TYR A 204 7.64 22.15 10.58
N PHE A 205 8.31 21.37 11.43
CA PHE A 205 8.06 19.95 11.62
C PHE A 205 7.82 19.67 13.10
N GLU A 206 6.83 18.83 13.39
CA GLU A 206 6.51 18.37 14.74
C GLU A 206 6.61 16.85 14.80
N TYR A 207 7.30 16.35 15.81
CA TYR A 207 7.53 14.93 16.03
C TYR A 207 6.90 14.47 17.36
N SER A 208 6.43 13.23 17.39
CA SER A 208 5.91 12.56 18.60
C SER A 208 6.18 11.06 18.53
N ASP A 209 6.38 10.44 19.69
CA ASP A 209 6.53 8.98 19.81
C ASP A 209 5.17 8.25 19.88
N ASN A 210 4.06 8.99 19.92
CA ASN A 210 2.71 8.42 19.97
C ASN A 210 1.63 9.34 19.39
N ILE A 211 0.53 8.73 18.95
CA ILE A 211 -0.76 9.40 18.74
C ILE A 211 -1.80 8.87 19.73
N LEU A 212 -2.88 9.63 19.91
CA LEU A 212 -4.03 9.18 20.68
C LEU A 212 -5.04 8.49 19.76
N LYS A 213 -5.47 7.29 20.15
CA LYS A 213 -6.56 6.58 19.47
C LYS A 213 -7.87 7.34 19.64
N ARG A 214 -8.57 7.66 18.55
CA ARG A 214 -9.79 8.48 18.57
C ARG A 214 -10.88 7.92 19.49
N LYS A 215 -11.09 6.61 19.45
CA LYS A 215 -12.20 5.96 20.16
C LYS A 215 -12.08 5.99 21.69
N ASN A 216 -10.85 5.96 22.24
CA ASN A 216 -10.66 5.76 23.67
C ASN A 216 -9.43 6.47 24.28
N GLY A 217 -8.75 7.33 23.51
CA GLY A 217 -7.58 8.06 23.98
C GLY A 217 -6.34 7.21 24.26
N LYS A 218 -6.35 5.91 23.98
CA LYS A 218 -5.18 5.05 24.20
C LYS A 218 -4.00 5.51 23.34
N LYS A 219 -2.82 5.62 23.93
CA LYS A 219 -1.58 5.91 23.20
C LYS A 219 -1.25 4.76 22.23
N ILE A 220 -1.02 5.11 20.98
CA ILE A 220 -0.51 4.21 19.93
C ILE A 220 0.93 4.66 19.64
N PRO A 221 1.93 3.81 19.92
CA PRO A 221 3.32 4.12 19.60
C PRO A 221 3.51 4.30 18.08
N ILE A 222 4.30 5.30 17.72
CA ILE A 222 4.77 5.59 16.37
C ILE A 222 6.28 5.90 16.44
N GLY A 223 6.91 6.30 15.32
CA GLY A 223 8.37 6.43 15.28
C GLY A 223 9.08 5.09 15.29
N LEU A 224 8.50 4.06 14.64
CA LEU A 224 8.99 2.68 14.73
C LEU A 224 10.43 2.49 14.24
N PHE A 225 10.96 3.42 13.43
CA PHE A 225 12.34 3.41 12.90
C PHE A 225 13.26 4.43 13.59
N ASN A 226 12.86 4.94 14.77
CA ASN A 226 13.66 5.90 15.54
C ASN A 226 14.59 5.23 16.57
N ASP A 227 14.47 3.90 16.78
CA ASP A 227 15.32 3.14 17.69
C ASP A 227 15.48 1.66 17.25
N GLN A 228 16.21 0.87 18.04
CA GLN A 228 16.52 -0.54 17.75
C GLN A 228 15.36 -1.51 18.02
N LYS A 229 14.22 -1.08 18.56
CA LYS A 229 13.11 -1.98 18.96
C LYS A 229 12.57 -2.83 17.81
N TYR A 230 12.67 -2.33 16.58
CA TYR A 230 12.26 -3.01 15.36
C TYR A 230 13.45 -3.35 14.44
N SER A 231 14.68 -3.45 14.97
CA SER A 231 15.89 -3.77 14.19
C SER A 231 15.78 -5.03 13.34
N TYR A 232 14.99 -6.01 13.77
CA TYR A 232 14.74 -7.23 13.01
C TYR A 232 13.91 -7.03 11.72
N ILE A 233 13.34 -5.85 11.50
CA ILE A 233 12.71 -5.44 10.24
C ILE A 233 13.72 -4.64 9.44
N SER A 234 14.09 -5.14 8.27
CA SER A 234 15.04 -4.48 7.37
C SER A 234 14.43 -3.29 6.63
N GLY A 235 13.13 -3.37 6.34
CA GLY A 235 12.39 -2.27 5.71
C GLY A 235 10.89 -2.51 5.63
N ILE A 236 10.17 -1.47 5.24
CA ILE A 236 8.73 -1.47 5.02
C ILE A 236 8.48 -1.12 3.55
N LEU A 237 7.83 -2.01 2.81
CA LEU A 237 7.40 -1.75 1.45
C LEU A 237 5.93 -1.30 1.47
N PHE A 238 5.63 -0.09 1.07
CA PHE A 238 4.31 0.52 1.30
C PHE A 238 3.68 1.06 0.02
N SER A 239 2.37 0.90 -0.12
CA SER A 239 1.57 1.65 -1.10
C SER A 239 0.17 1.95 -0.59
N SER A 240 -0.24 3.22 -0.72
CA SER A 240 -1.62 3.65 -0.55
C SER A 240 -2.39 3.78 -1.88
N VAL A 241 -1.74 3.45 -3.01
CA VAL A 241 -2.33 3.55 -4.36
C VAL A 241 -2.30 2.22 -5.12
N ALA A 242 -1.96 1.10 -4.48
CA ALA A 242 -2.17 -0.24 -5.04
C ALA A 242 -3.63 -0.66 -4.84
N SER A 243 -4.53 -0.17 -5.70
CA SER A 243 -5.97 -0.43 -5.63
C SER A 243 -6.55 -0.78 -7.00
N ILE A 244 -7.88 -1.01 -7.10
CA ILE A 244 -8.57 -1.19 -8.39
C ILE A 244 -8.27 -0.02 -9.35
N GLY A 245 -8.04 1.19 -8.83
CA GLY A 245 -7.62 2.33 -9.66
C GLY A 245 -6.32 2.07 -10.43
N LYS A 246 -5.39 1.28 -9.87
CA LYS A 246 -4.15 0.88 -10.54
C LYS A 246 -4.43 -0.15 -11.63
N VAL A 247 -5.30 -1.12 -11.34
CA VAL A 247 -5.77 -2.09 -12.34
C VAL A 247 -6.39 -1.37 -13.53
N ARG A 248 -7.22 -0.34 -13.28
CA ARG A 248 -7.78 0.51 -14.34
C ARG A 248 -6.68 1.26 -15.09
N ALA A 249 -5.72 1.88 -14.40
CA ALA A 249 -4.61 2.59 -15.04
C ALA A 249 -3.81 1.70 -16.01
N LEU A 250 -3.61 0.42 -15.65
CA LEU A 250 -2.87 -0.55 -16.44
C LEU A 250 -3.72 -1.29 -17.48
N SER A 251 -5.04 -1.08 -17.50
CA SER A 251 -5.92 -1.69 -18.50
C SER A 251 -5.55 -1.23 -19.91
N LEU A 252 -5.56 -2.16 -20.88
CA LEU A 252 -5.21 -1.85 -22.27
C LEU A 252 -6.27 -0.97 -22.94
N ASN A 253 -7.54 -1.25 -22.68
CA ASN A 253 -8.66 -0.52 -23.27
C ASN A 253 -8.92 0.79 -22.51
N LYS A 254 -8.54 1.91 -23.12
CA LYS A 254 -8.66 3.24 -22.52
C LYS A 254 -10.07 3.83 -22.72
N LYS A 255 -10.89 3.79 -21.67
CA LYS A 255 -12.26 4.36 -21.64
C LYS A 255 -12.27 5.89 -21.78
N LYS A 256 -13.22 6.46 -22.55
CA LYS A 256 -13.35 7.92 -22.74
C LYS A 256 -13.85 8.67 -21.50
N ASN A 257 -14.66 8.00 -20.69
CA ASN A 257 -15.35 8.60 -19.54
C ASN A 257 -14.58 8.42 -18.22
N VAL A 258 -13.41 7.77 -18.27
CA VAL A 258 -12.56 7.57 -17.10
C VAL A 258 -11.51 8.69 -17.02
N PHE A 259 -11.38 9.29 -15.84
CA PHE A 259 -10.38 10.31 -15.53
C PHE A 259 -9.61 9.96 -14.27
N PHE A 260 -8.33 10.34 -14.27
CA PHE A 260 -7.42 10.17 -13.16
C PHE A 260 -7.07 11.54 -12.59
N ASN A 261 -7.38 11.76 -11.32
CA ASN A 261 -6.85 12.90 -10.56
C ASN A 261 -5.70 12.40 -9.69
N THR A 262 -4.52 12.94 -9.90
CA THR A 262 -3.30 12.54 -9.19
C THR A 262 -2.69 13.71 -8.45
N TYR A 263 -2.14 13.44 -7.27
CA TYR A 263 -1.15 14.28 -6.60
C TYR A 263 0.22 13.61 -6.71
N THR A 264 1.17 14.29 -7.35
CA THR A 264 2.49 13.71 -7.67
C THR A 264 3.64 14.59 -7.19
N TYR A 265 4.81 13.99 -6.96
CA TYR A 265 6.04 14.72 -6.70
C TYR A 265 6.42 15.61 -7.89
N ASN A 266 7.00 16.76 -7.59
CA ASN A 266 7.41 17.75 -8.58
C ASN A 266 8.79 18.34 -8.22
N ASP A 267 9.85 17.81 -8.83
CA ASP A 267 11.24 18.26 -8.64
C ASP A 267 11.47 19.75 -8.97
N TYR A 268 10.52 20.40 -9.66
CA TYR A 268 10.63 21.79 -10.08
C TYR A 268 9.90 22.78 -9.16
N ASP A 269 9.26 22.30 -8.09
CA ASP A 269 8.51 23.15 -7.15
C ASP A 269 8.59 22.59 -5.72
N THR A 270 8.30 23.44 -4.74
CA THR A 270 8.16 23.07 -3.33
C THR A 270 6.82 22.39 -3.02
N LYS A 271 5.90 22.38 -4.00
CA LYS A 271 4.58 21.75 -3.90
C LYS A 271 4.47 20.62 -4.92
N GLY A 272 3.79 19.54 -4.52
CA GLY A 272 3.41 18.51 -5.49
C GLY A 272 2.44 19.04 -6.54
N GLN A 273 2.34 18.33 -7.66
CA GLN A 273 1.48 18.69 -8.77
C GLN A 273 0.13 17.95 -8.65
N ILE A 274 -0.98 18.70 -8.77
CA ILE A 274 -2.32 18.12 -8.93
C ILE A 274 -2.67 18.14 -10.42
N LYS A 275 -3.09 16.99 -10.96
CA LYS A 275 -3.44 16.88 -12.38
C LYS A 275 -4.64 15.97 -12.60
N THR A 276 -5.60 16.45 -13.37
CA THR A 276 -6.68 15.61 -13.93
C THR A 276 -6.32 15.21 -15.35
N THR A 277 -6.19 13.90 -15.60
CA THR A 277 -5.80 13.34 -16.90
C THR A 277 -6.84 12.34 -17.38
N PRO A 278 -7.40 12.47 -18.59
CA PRO A 278 -8.29 11.46 -19.15
C PRO A 278 -7.54 10.13 -19.34
N HIS A 279 -8.24 9.01 -19.16
CA HIS A 279 -7.65 7.67 -19.20
C HIS A 279 -6.84 7.39 -20.48
N LYS A 280 -7.26 7.93 -21.63
CA LYS A 280 -6.52 7.84 -22.89
C LYS A 280 -5.11 8.43 -22.88
N LYS A 281 -4.86 9.40 -22.00
CA LYS A 281 -3.56 10.09 -21.86
C LYS A 281 -2.83 9.69 -20.59
N TYR A 282 -3.50 9.04 -19.64
CA TYR A 282 -2.92 8.64 -18.38
C TYR A 282 -2.00 7.43 -18.56
N LYS A 283 -0.80 7.52 -17.98
CA LYS A 283 0.18 6.45 -17.96
C LYS A 283 0.74 6.35 -16.54
N GLU A 284 0.88 5.12 -16.08
CA GLU A 284 1.45 4.75 -14.79
C GLU A 284 2.06 3.36 -14.97
N SER A 285 3.17 3.07 -14.30
CA SER A 285 3.76 1.73 -14.29
C SER A 285 3.12 0.85 -13.21
N LEU A 286 3.46 -0.44 -13.21
CA LEU A 286 3.04 -1.33 -12.13
C LEU A 286 3.58 -0.84 -10.77
N LEU A 287 4.77 -0.25 -10.74
CA LEU A 287 5.53 0.06 -9.54
C LEU A 287 5.28 1.49 -9.00
N ASP A 288 4.67 2.37 -9.80
CA ASP A 288 4.41 3.76 -9.39
C ASP A 288 3.63 3.87 -8.08
N GLY A 289 4.05 4.75 -7.17
CA GLY A 289 3.43 4.91 -5.86
C GLY A 289 3.70 3.77 -4.88
N LEU A 290 4.71 2.94 -5.15
CA LEU A 290 5.31 2.00 -4.22
C LEU A 290 6.56 2.64 -3.58
N SER A 291 6.70 2.54 -2.27
CA SER A 291 7.84 3.08 -1.53
C SER A 291 8.50 2.02 -0.66
N LEU A 292 9.82 1.89 -0.72
CA LEU A 292 10.61 1.12 0.22
C LEU A 292 11.21 2.05 1.27
N TYR A 293 10.75 1.93 2.51
CA TYR A 293 11.32 2.60 3.67
C TYR A 293 12.35 1.68 4.32
N LEU A 294 13.62 2.08 4.33
CA LEU A 294 14.69 1.32 4.98
C LEU A 294 14.70 1.60 6.47
N ASN A 295 14.95 0.56 7.27
CA ASN A 295 15.17 0.73 8.70
C ASN A 295 16.66 1.07 8.94
N PRO A 296 16.99 2.27 9.46
CA PRO A 296 18.38 2.63 9.74
C PRO A 296 19.02 1.79 10.86
N TYR A 297 18.21 1.11 11.67
CA TYR A 297 18.65 0.22 12.74
C TYR A 297 18.55 -1.27 12.38
N ALA A 298 18.43 -1.62 11.09
CA ALA A 298 18.23 -3.01 10.67
C ALA A 298 19.38 -3.95 11.09
N ASP A 299 19.06 -5.09 11.71
CA ASP A 299 20.02 -6.17 12.00
C ASP A 299 20.58 -6.79 10.71
N ASN A 300 19.72 -6.89 9.68
CA ASN A 300 20.06 -7.41 8.36
C ASN A 300 19.65 -6.37 7.31
N PRO A 301 20.46 -5.33 7.06
CA PRO A 301 20.08 -4.23 6.15
C PRO A 301 19.94 -4.70 4.70
N ILE A 302 19.16 -3.95 3.91
CA ILE A 302 18.96 -4.21 2.48
C ILE A 302 19.74 -3.15 1.69
N ASP A 303 20.53 -3.60 0.71
CA ASP A 303 21.06 -2.70 -0.30
C ASP A 303 19.88 -2.17 -1.15
N PRO A 304 19.60 -0.85 -1.16
CA PRO A 304 18.48 -0.28 -1.90
C PRO A 304 18.55 -0.56 -3.40
N THR A 305 19.73 -0.84 -3.95
CA THR A 305 19.90 -1.18 -5.35
C THR A 305 19.36 -2.56 -5.72
N GLU A 306 18.87 -3.34 -4.75
CA GLU A 306 18.10 -4.55 -5.03
C GLU A 306 16.70 -4.25 -5.58
N PHE A 307 16.10 -3.12 -5.19
CA PHE A 307 14.85 -2.60 -5.75
C PHE A 307 15.16 -1.63 -6.90
N ASP A 308 15.83 -2.14 -7.93
CA ASP A 308 16.38 -1.39 -9.06
C ASP A 308 15.30 -0.90 -10.05
N SER A 309 14.44 0.02 -9.60
CA SER A 309 13.44 0.70 -10.43
C SER A 309 13.27 2.14 -9.98
N ASN A 310 13.32 3.08 -10.94
CA ASN A 310 13.07 4.50 -10.67
C ASN A 310 11.61 4.81 -10.27
N ASP A 311 10.70 3.85 -10.45
CA ASP A 311 9.29 4.00 -10.11
C ASP A 311 9.02 3.73 -8.62
N ILE A 312 9.95 3.06 -7.94
CA ILE A 312 9.89 2.79 -6.49
C ILE A 312 10.61 3.92 -5.77
N ALA A 313 9.93 4.61 -4.86
CA ALA A 313 10.60 5.56 -3.98
C ALA A 313 11.43 4.81 -2.93
N ILE A 314 12.68 5.20 -2.72
CA ILE A 314 13.54 4.65 -1.67
C ILE A 314 13.68 5.71 -0.58
N VAL A 315 13.23 5.41 0.64
CA VAL A 315 13.28 6.31 1.78
C VAL A 315 14.29 5.77 2.77
N HIS A 316 15.40 6.49 2.96
CA HIS A 316 16.49 6.11 3.85
C HIS A 316 16.26 6.60 5.27
N SER A 317 15.61 7.76 5.41
CA SER A 317 15.25 8.38 6.68
C SER A 317 14.08 9.36 6.46
N ASN A 318 13.65 10.03 7.53
CA ASN A 318 12.70 11.15 7.46
C ASN A 318 13.23 12.34 6.64
N GLU A 319 14.54 12.46 6.46
CA GLU A 319 15.20 13.58 5.77
C GLU A 319 15.70 13.21 4.36
N LEU A 320 15.89 11.91 4.08
CA LEU A 320 16.48 11.45 2.83
C LEU A 320 15.57 10.45 2.13
N ALA A 321 15.01 10.87 1.00
CA ALA A 321 14.26 10.03 0.09
C ALA A 321 14.71 10.26 -1.36
N LYS A 322 14.78 9.18 -2.13
CA LYS A 322 14.99 9.19 -3.57
C LYS A 322 13.70 8.77 -4.26
N LEU A 323 13.13 9.66 -5.05
CA LEU A 323 11.92 9.42 -5.83
C LEU A 323 12.02 10.21 -7.15
N LYS A 324 11.38 9.70 -8.20
CA LYS A 324 11.37 10.37 -9.50
C LYS A 324 10.36 11.52 -9.54
N HIS A 325 10.62 12.50 -10.41
CA HIS A 325 9.60 13.44 -10.85
C HIS A 325 8.34 12.70 -11.30
N GLY A 326 7.18 13.15 -10.83
CA GLY A 326 5.89 12.51 -11.13
C GLY A 326 5.57 11.29 -10.27
N PHE A 327 6.36 10.96 -9.23
CA PHE A 327 6.01 9.89 -8.28
C PHE A 327 4.61 10.10 -7.70
N VAL A 328 3.77 9.06 -7.74
CA VAL A 328 2.35 9.16 -7.39
C VAL A 328 2.16 9.04 -5.88
N TYR A 329 1.80 10.14 -5.22
CA TYR A 329 1.42 10.11 -3.81
C TYR A 329 -0.02 9.67 -3.60
N SER A 330 -0.93 10.15 -4.45
CA SER A 330 -2.34 9.76 -4.41
C SER A 330 -2.95 9.73 -5.81
N ARG A 331 -3.96 8.87 -5.98
CA ARG A 331 -4.71 8.73 -7.23
C ARG A 331 -6.18 8.46 -6.95
N THR A 332 -7.04 9.30 -7.52
CA THR A 332 -8.48 9.07 -7.58
C THR A 332 -8.90 8.76 -9.01
N VAL A 333 -9.74 7.76 -9.18
CA VAL A 333 -10.33 7.40 -10.47
C VAL A 333 -11.82 7.76 -10.45
N TYR A 334 -12.25 8.44 -11.50
CA TYR A 334 -13.65 8.81 -11.74
C TYR A 334 -14.09 8.17 -13.04
N ASP A 335 -15.29 7.60 -13.06
CA ASP A 335 -16.01 7.27 -14.27
C ASP A 335 -17.25 8.16 -14.35
N ILE A 336 -17.36 8.96 -15.40
CA ILE A 336 -18.45 9.94 -15.57
C ILE A 336 -19.66 9.37 -16.33
N SER A 337 -19.64 8.09 -16.73
CA SER A 337 -20.82 7.46 -17.34
C SER A 337 -21.92 7.07 -16.36
N GLU A 338 -21.62 7.05 -15.06
CA GLU A 338 -22.52 6.54 -14.01
C GLU A 338 -23.15 7.67 -13.18
N ARG A 339 -23.36 8.85 -13.78
CA ARG A 339 -24.16 9.93 -13.18
C ARG A 339 -25.48 10.13 -13.89
#